data_AF-A0AAX6F346-F1
#
_entry.id   AF-A0AAX6F346-F1
#
_cell.length_a   1.000
_cell.length_b   1.000
_cell.length_c   1.000
_cell.angle_alpha   90.00
_cell.angle_beta   90.00
_cell.angle_gamma   90.00
#
_symmetry.space_group_name_H-M   'P 1'
#
loop_
_entity.id
_entity.type
_entity.pdbx_description
1 polymer ?
#
loop_
_entity_poly.entity_id
_entity_poly.type
_entity_poly.pdbx_seq_one_letter_code
_entity_poly.pdbx_strand_id
1 'polypeptide(L)'
;MADGKRVSIKSSVHNTSVQRRRQHAVTVGKDRREILIRTKRLCRHAPGDDEVSEEGDMILDEEKSALDAQTLQTVENLKSAVLYEGKGAIQKKVEALRALRRLLSRSEIPPIEVALQAGAVPVLVQCLSFGSPDEQLLEAAWCLTNIAAGEPEETNALLPALPLLIAHLGENSSMPVAEQCAWALGNVAGEGGDMRNILLAQGALLPLARLMLSNKGSTTRTAAWALSNLIKGPDPKAATELIRIDGVLDAIARHLKKADEELATEVAWVVVYLSALSETAVGLLVKADIGQLLVGRLEASESLQLLIPVLRSLGNLVAADSYITVGHGITVHVISALVKCLKSEHRILKKEAAWVLSNQAAGSFEQKELIFFH
;
A
#
# COMPACT_ATOMS: atom_id res chain seq x y z
N MET A 1 34.31 -35.42 -1.33
CA MET A 1 34.61 -34.04 -1.81
C MET A 1 33.63 -33.49 -2.85
N ALA A 2 32.96 -34.32 -3.67
CA ALA A 2 31.98 -33.85 -4.66
C ALA A 2 30.66 -33.33 -4.03
N ASP A 3 30.26 -33.88 -2.89
CA ASP A 3 28.97 -33.55 -2.25
C ASP A 3 28.98 -32.17 -1.57
N GLY A 4 30.07 -31.83 -0.88
CA GLY A 4 30.25 -30.50 -0.27
C GLY A 4 30.30 -29.36 -1.29
N LYS A 5 30.85 -29.59 -2.50
CA LYS A 5 30.82 -28.61 -3.59
C LYS A 5 29.40 -28.40 -4.13
N ARG A 6 28.59 -29.47 -4.28
CA ARG A 6 27.19 -29.37 -4.72
C ARG A 6 26.31 -28.65 -3.70
N VAL A 7 26.47 -28.92 -2.41
CA VAL A 7 25.75 -28.22 -1.33
C VAL A 7 26.14 -26.74 -1.28
N SER A 8 27.43 -26.42 -1.42
CA SER A 8 27.92 -25.04 -1.46
C SER A 8 27.45 -24.25 -2.68
N ILE A 9 27.31 -24.89 -3.85
CA ILE A 9 26.77 -24.25 -5.05
C ILE A 9 25.26 -24.01 -4.90
N LYS A 10 24.51 -24.98 -4.35
CA LYS A 10 23.07 -24.82 -4.09
C LYS A 10 22.78 -23.68 -3.13
N SER A 11 23.52 -23.58 -2.01
CA SER A 11 23.35 -22.48 -1.05
C SER A 11 23.71 -21.12 -1.64
N SER A 12 24.77 -21.04 -2.45
CA SER A 12 25.16 -19.82 -3.16
C SER A 12 24.11 -19.37 -4.18
N VAL A 13 23.52 -20.31 -4.93
CA VAL A 13 22.49 -20.03 -5.94
C VAL A 13 21.17 -19.60 -5.29
N HIS A 14 20.77 -20.27 -4.20
CA HIS A 14 19.60 -19.92 -3.41
C HIS A 14 19.72 -18.51 -2.78
N ASN A 15 20.87 -18.19 -2.18
CA ASN A 15 21.10 -16.85 -1.63
C ASN A 15 21.03 -15.76 -2.72
N THR A 16 21.57 -16.04 -3.91
CA THR A 16 21.53 -15.12 -5.04
C THR A 16 20.10 -14.92 -5.57
N SER A 17 19.28 -15.98 -5.63
CA SER A 17 17.88 -15.87 -6.10
C SER A 17 17.01 -15.11 -5.10
N VAL A 18 17.17 -15.35 -3.79
CA VAL A 18 16.52 -14.58 -2.71
C VAL A 18 16.89 -13.10 -2.84
N GLN A 19 18.17 -12.77 -3.00
CA GLN A 19 18.62 -11.39 -3.10
C GLN A 19 18.06 -10.68 -4.35
N ARG A 20 18.01 -11.37 -5.50
CA ARG A 20 17.38 -10.83 -6.73
C ARG A 20 15.89 -10.57 -6.54
N ARG A 21 15.15 -11.49 -5.90
CA ARG A 21 13.71 -11.30 -5.60
C ARG A 21 13.48 -10.06 -4.74
N ARG A 22 14.27 -9.89 -3.69
CA ARG A 22 14.21 -8.71 -2.80
C ARG A 22 14.48 -7.42 -3.56
N GLN A 23 15.54 -7.40 -4.38
CA GLN A 23 15.88 -6.20 -5.16
C GLN A 23 14.80 -5.85 -6.18
N HIS A 24 14.20 -6.85 -6.83
CA HIS A 24 13.10 -6.65 -7.76
C HIS A 24 11.83 -6.12 -7.07
N ALA A 25 11.53 -6.57 -5.85
CA ALA A 25 10.43 -6.05 -5.04
C ALA A 25 10.62 -4.57 -4.70
N VAL A 26 11.85 -4.15 -4.38
CA VAL A 26 12.17 -2.73 -4.14
C VAL A 26 11.91 -1.88 -5.39
N THR A 27 12.38 -2.32 -6.57
CA THR A 27 12.15 -1.61 -7.83
C THR A 27 10.66 -1.44 -8.11
N VAL A 28 9.88 -2.51 -7.99
CA VAL A 28 8.44 -2.44 -8.24
C VAL A 28 7.69 -1.61 -7.21
N GLY A 29 8.17 -1.55 -5.98
CA GLY A 29 7.65 -0.63 -4.97
C GLY A 29 7.84 0.84 -5.32
N LYS A 30 8.87 1.19 -6.12
CA LYS A 30 9.10 2.53 -6.65
C LYS A 30 8.16 2.82 -7.84
N ASP A 31 8.12 1.95 -8.83
CA ASP A 31 7.27 2.12 -10.02
C ASP A 31 5.78 2.24 -9.63
N ARG A 32 5.33 1.44 -8.66
CA ARG A 32 3.95 1.48 -8.15
C ARG A 32 3.64 2.81 -7.43
N ARG A 33 4.63 3.40 -6.76
CA ARG A 33 4.46 4.70 -6.09
C ARG A 33 4.23 5.80 -7.12
N GLU A 34 5.03 5.85 -8.19
CA GLU A 34 4.91 6.87 -9.24
C GLU A 34 3.53 6.84 -9.91
N ILE A 35 2.99 5.65 -10.16
CA ILE A 35 1.65 5.47 -10.71
C ILE A 35 0.58 5.93 -9.70
N LEU A 36 0.71 5.55 -8.43
CA LEU A 36 -0.29 5.84 -7.40
C LEU A 36 -0.35 7.32 -6.99
N ILE A 37 0.77 8.03 -6.94
CA ILE A 37 0.80 9.46 -6.58
C ILE A 37 0.03 10.29 -7.62
N ARG A 38 0.20 9.98 -8.90
CA ARG A 38 -0.52 10.66 -9.98
C ARG A 38 -2.04 10.43 -9.93
N THR A 39 -2.48 9.23 -9.57
CA THR A 39 -3.91 8.86 -9.60
C THR A 39 -4.65 9.19 -8.29
N LYS A 40 -4.03 9.00 -7.12
CA LYS A 40 -4.72 9.15 -5.83
C LYS A 40 -4.88 10.58 -5.34
N ARG A 41 -4.12 11.55 -5.86
CA ARG A 41 -4.31 12.99 -5.54
C ARG A 41 -5.67 13.50 -6.01
N LEU A 42 -6.20 12.97 -7.11
CA LEU A 42 -7.43 13.45 -7.76
C LEU A 42 -8.69 12.62 -7.40
N CYS A 43 -8.57 11.31 -7.17
CA CYS A 43 -9.71 10.38 -7.28
C CYS A 43 -10.51 10.05 -6.00
N ARG A 44 -10.41 10.80 -4.89
CA ARG A 44 -11.38 10.66 -3.77
C ARG A 44 -11.98 11.99 -3.32
N HIS A 45 -12.33 12.83 -4.29
CA HIS A 45 -13.32 13.87 -4.08
C HIS A 45 -14.69 13.22 -3.78
N ALA A 46 -15.43 13.77 -2.82
CA ALA A 46 -16.85 13.43 -2.69
C ALA A 46 -17.57 13.81 -4.01
N PRO A 47 -18.56 13.04 -4.49
CA PRO A 47 -19.20 13.34 -5.76
C PRO A 47 -19.91 14.68 -5.66
N GLY A 48 -19.51 15.67 -6.49
CA GLY A 48 -20.17 16.98 -6.48
C GLY A 48 -19.55 18.11 -7.30
N ASP A 49 -18.24 18.13 -7.57
CA ASP A 49 -17.60 19.31 -8.15
C ASP A 49 -16.79 18.95 -9.41
N ASP A 50 -17.45 19.01 -10.58
CA ASP A 50 -16.80 19.03 -11.90
C ASP A 50 -16.82 20.47 -12.43
N GLU A 51 -15.63 21.02 -12.72
CA GLU A 51 -15.31 21.86 -13.89
C GLU A 51 -13.87 22.37 -13.73
N VAL A 52 -12.94 21.91 -14.57
CA VAL A 52 -11.63 22.54 -14.76
C VAL A 52 -11.46 22.79 -16.26
N SER A 53 -11.44 24.07 -16.65
CA SER A 53 -11.17 24.52 -18.02
C SER A 53 -9.68 24.80 -18.18
N GLU A 54 -9.10 24.34 -19.28
CA GLU A 54 -7.68 24.54 -19.64
C GLU A 54 -7.49 25.87 -20.40
N GLU A 55 -7.16 26.97 -19.71
CA GLU A 55 -6.53 28.16 -20.33
C GLU A 55 -5.61 28.88 -19.35
N GLY A 56 -4.33 29.11 -19.73
CA GLY A 56 -3.60 30.33 -19.33
C GLY A 56 -2.40 30.19 -18.38
N ASP A 57 -1.19 30.17 -18.93
CA ASP A 57 0.09 30.18 -18.17
C ASP A 57 0.27 31.43 -17.26
N MET A 58 -0.41 32.56 -17.55
CA MET A 58 -0.43 33.75 -16.68
C MET A 58 -1.56 33.75 -15.64
N ILE A 59 -2.63 32.97 -15.89
CA ILE A 59 -3.75 32.82 -14.96
C ILE A 59 -3.32 31.93 -13.79
N LEU A 60 -2.41 30.98 -14.04
CA LEU A 60 -1.87 30.05 -13.04
C LEU A 60 -1.12 30.75 -11.88
N ASP A 61 -0.36 31.82 -12.14
CA ASP A 61 0.44 32.48 -11.09
C ASP A 61 -0.43 33.34 -10.15
N GLU A 62 -1.44 34.04 -10.66
CA GLU A 62 -2.40 34.79 -9.84
C GLU A 62 -3.31 33.85 -9.04
N GLU A 63 -3.78 32.76 -9.65
CA GLU A 63 -4.56 31.73 -8.97
C GLU A 63 -3.77 31.03 -7.87
N LYS A 64 -2.49 30.72 -8.13
CA LYS A 64 -1.59 30.13 -7.13
C LYS A 64 -1.36 31.08 -5.95
N SER A 65 -1.08 32.35 -6.21
CA SER A 65 -0.89 33.37 -5.17
C SER A 65 -2.16 33.56 -4.31
N ALA A 66 -3.33 33.56 -4.94
CA ALA A 66 -4.62 33.61 -4.23
C ALA A 66 -4.86 32.36 -3.37
N LEU A 67 -4.53 31.17 -3.89
CA LEU A 67 -4.65 29.91 -3.17
C LEU A 67 -3.71 29.84 -1.96
N ASP A 68 -2.49 30.34 -2.10
CA ASP A 68 -1.49 30.45 -1.03
C ASP A 68 -1.98 31.39 0.08
N ALA A 69 -2.47 32.59 -0.28
CA ALA A 69 -3.04 33.54 0.67
C ALA A 69 -4.27 32.97 1.41
N GLN A 70 -5.14 32.27 0.68
CA GLN A 70 -6.31 31.60 1.28
C GLN A 70 -5.89 30.49 2.25
N THR A 71 -4.83 29.75 1.94
CA THR A 71 -4.30 28.67 2.77
C THR A 71 -3.71 29.21 4.06
N LEU A 72 -2.87 30.26 3.97
CA LEU A 72 -2.33 30.95 5.13
C LEU A 72 -3.44 31.42 6.07
N GLN A 73 -4.45 32.11 5.53
CA GLN A 73 -5.59 32.59 6.32
C GLN A 73 -6.40 31.44 6.94
N THR A 74 -6.55 30.32 6.23
CA THR A 74 -7.29 29.15 6.73
C THR A 74 -6.56 28.47 7.89
N VAL A 75 -5.22 28.41 7.86
CA VAL A 75 -4.42 27.90 8.98
C VAL A 75 -4.52 28.82 10.20
N GLU A 76 -4.49 30.14 10.02
CA GLU A 76 -4.71 31.11 11.13
C GLU A 76 -6.13 31.02 11.72
N ASN A 77 -7.13 30.81 10.87
CA ASN A 77 -8.50 30.56 11.31
C ASN A 77 -8.60 29.25 12.11
N LEU A 78 -7.90 28.20 11.68
CA LEU A 78 -7.86 26.93 12.40
C LEU A 78 -7.20 27.09 13.78
N LYS A 79 -6.08 27.80 13.89
CA LYS A 79 -5.45 28.14 15.17
C LYS A 79 -6.43 28.85 16.10
N SER A 80 -7.13 29.85 15.58
CA SER A 80 -8.13 30.61 16.33
C SER A 80 -9.32 29.74 16.76
N ALA A 81 -9.77 28.83 15.89
CA ALA A 81 -10.86 27.90 16.20
C ALA A 81 -10.47 26.89 17.29
N VAL A 82 -9.21 26.45 17.31
CA VAL A 82 -8.71 25.51 18.33
C VAL A 82 -8.68 26.15 19.73
N LEU A 83 -8.35 27.43 19.83
CA LEU A 83 -8.32 28.21 21.08
C LEU A 83 -9.71 28.66 21.56
N TYR A 84 -10.75 28.54 20.73
CA TYR A 84 -12.08 28.98 21.09
C TYR A 84 -12.80 27.95 21.98
N GLU A 85 -13.28 28.37 23.15
CA GLU A 85 -13.93 27.51 24.16
C GLU A 85 -15.45 27.78 24.33
N GLY A 86 -16.05 28.58 23.45
CA GLY A 86 -17.47 28.94 23.54
C GLY A 86 -18.44 27.94 22.90
N LYS A 87 -19.74 28.28 22.92
CA LYS A 87 -20.79 27.50 22.25
C LYS A 87 -20.46 27.37 20.75
N GLY A 88 -20.46 26.13 20.25
CA GLY A 88 -20.10 25.85 18.85
C GLY A 88 -18.60 25.72 18.59
N ALA A 89 -17.76 25.56 19.63
CA ALA A 89 -16.32 25.38 19.46
C ALA A 89 -15.95 24.20 18.56
N ILE A 90 -16.57 23.04 18.77
CA ILE A 90 -16.35 21.85 17.93
C ILE A 90 -16.71 22.16 16.47
N GLN A 91 -17.86 22.79 16.24
CA GLN A 91 -18.33 23.13 14.90
C GLN A 91 -17.34 24.05 14.18
N LYS A 92 -16.85 25.11 14.85
CA LYS A 92 -15.83 26.00 14.28
C LYS A 92 -14.53 25.28 13.96
N LYS A 93 -14.07 24.36 14.83
CA LYS A 93 -12.86 23.56 14.57
C LYS A 93 -13.05 22.67 13.34
N VAL A 94 -14.17 21.95 13.26
CA VAL A 94 -14.51 21.09 12.12
C VAL A 94 -14.62 21.87 10.82
N GLU A 95 -15.27 23.03 10.82
CA GLU A 95 -15.39 23.90 9.64
C GLU A 95 -14.03 24.40 9.15
N ALA A 96 -13.15 24.81 10.07
CA ALA A 96 -11.79 25.22 9.73
C ALA A 96 -10.95 24.05 9.19
N LEU A 97 -11.07 22.85 9.78
CA LEU A 97 -10.42 21.64 9.28
C LEU A 97 -10.91 21.27 7.87
N ARG A 98 -12.23 21.33 7.62
CA ARG A 98 -12.81 21.10 6.29
C ARG A 98 -12.32 22.08 5.25
N ALA A 99 -12.23 23.36 5.61
CA ALA A 99 -11.69 24.39 4.73
C ALA A 99 -10.24 24.08 4.35
N LEU A 100 -9.40 23.76 5.34
CA LEU A 100 -8.00 23.39 5.09
C LEU A 100 -7.90 22.14 4.21
N ARG A 101 -8.68 21.10 4.52
CA ARG A 101 -8.71 19.84 3.75
C ARG A 101 -9.00 20.10 2.27
N ARG A 102 -10.01 20.93 1.98
CA ARG A 102 -10.42 21.26 0.61
C ARG A 102 -9.29 21.97 -0.13
N LEU A 103 -8.62 22.95 0.50
CA LEU A 103 -7.48 23.63 -0.14
C LEU A 103 -6.34 22.67 -0.46
N LEU A 104 -6.07 21.72 0.44
CA LEU A 104 -5.03 20.71 0.26
C LEU A 104 -5.39 19.60 -0.75
N SER A 105 -6.62 19.57 -1.29
CA SER A 105 -7.05 18.58 -2.27
C SER A 105 -7.49 19.16 -3.62
N ARG A 106 -7.70 20.48 -3.71
CA ARG A 106 -8.39 21.12 -4.84
C ARG A 106 -7.53 21.33 -6.09
N SER A 107 -6.20 21.35 -5.96
CA SER A 107 -5.26 21.65 -7.04
C SER A 107 -4.36 20.46 -7.35
N GLU A 108 -3.91 20.37 -8.60
CA GLU A 108 -2.84 19.45 -9.01
C GLU A 108 -1.54 19.72 -8.22
N ILE A 109 -1.31 21.01 -7.90
CA ILE A 109 -0.23 21.50 -7.04
C ILE A 109 -0.86 22.16 -5.80
N PRO A 110 -1.17 21.37 -4.75
CA PRO A 110 -1.75 21.92 -3.53
C PRO A 110 -0.74 22.78 -2.75
N PRO A 111 -1.20 23.79 -1.99
CA PRO A 111 -0.37 24.74 -1.25
C PRO A 111 0.15 24.14 0.08
N ILE A 112 0.75 22.94 0.01
CA ILE A 112 1.20 22.19 1.18
C ILE A 112 2.32 22.96 1.91
N GLU A 113 3.34 23.42 1.19
CA GLU A 113 4.45 24.20 1.77
C GLU A 113 3.93 25.42 2.55
N VAL A 114 2.96 26.17 2.01
CA VAL A 114 2.36 27.32 2.67
C VAL A 114 1.63 26.91 3.96
N ALA A 115 0.87 25.81 3.92
CA ALA A 115 0.23 25.28 5.13
C ALA A 115 1.27 24.87 6.19
N LEU A 116 2.39 24.28 5.79
CA LEU A 116 3.48 23.90 6.69
C LEU A 116 4.15 25.13 7.32
N GLN A 117 4.51 26.13 6.52
CA GLN A 117 5.11 27.40 6.99
C GLN A 117 4.17 28.15 7.94
N ALA A 118 2.85 28.10 7.66
CA ALA A 118 1.82 28.63 8.55
C ALA A 118 1.65 27.82 9.85
N GLY A 119 2.32 26.68 10.02
CA GLY A 119 2.25 25.87 11.24
C GLY A 119 1.00 24.99 11.33
N ALA A 120 0.50 24.46 10.21
CA ALA A 120 -0.66 23.58 10.20
C ALA A 120 -0.44 22.29 11.02
N VAL A 121 0.73 21.66 10.92
CA VAL A 121 0.97 20.34 11.55
C VAL A 121 0.78 20.35 13.07
N PRO A 122 1.40 21.26 13.86
CA PRO A 122 1.17 21.32 15.31
C PRO A 122 -0.31 21.42 15.69
N VAL A 123 -1.09 22.19 14.93
CA VAL A 123 -2.53 22.39 15.18
C VAL A 123 -3.33 21.14 14.81
N LEU A 124 -2.99 20.48 13.70
CA LEU A 124 -3.59 19.20 13.31
C LEU A 124 -3.30 18.09 14.33
N VAL A 125 -2.09 18.06 14.89
CA VAL A 125 -1.72 17.15 16.00
C VAL A 125 -2.58 17.41 17.22
N GLN A 126 -2.80 18.67 17.59
CA GLN A 126 -3.70 19.02 18.69
C GLN A 126 -5.15 18.56 18.41
N CYS A 127 -5.61 18.69 17.17
CA CYS A 127 -6.93 18.22 16.74
C CYS A 127 -7.08 16.69 16.75
N LEU A 128 -5.98 15.94 16.72
CA LEU A 128 -5.93 14.49 16.92
C LEU A 128 -5.82 14.06 18.40
N SER A 129 -6.08 14.96 19.35
CA SER A 129 -6.05 14.58 20.76
C SER A 129 -7.15 13.56 21.09
N PHE A 130 -6.81 12.55 21.89
CA PHE A 130 -7.79 11.59 22.42
C PHE A 130 -8.95 12.29 23.14
N GLY A 131 -10.16 11.75 22.93
CA GLY A 131 -11.40 12.35 23.44
C GLY A 131 -12.00 13.42 22.53
N SER A 132 -11.32 13.79 21.43
CA SER A 132 -11.93 14.63 20.40
C SER A 132 -13.06 13.89 19.67
N PRO A 133 -14.11 14.59 19.21
CA PRO A 133 -15.18 13.99 18.41
C PRO A 133 -14.64 13.40 17.10
N ASP A 134 -15.22 12.28 16.66
CA ASP A 134 -14.82 11.58 15.43
C ASP A 134 -14.80 12.47 14.19
N GLU A 135 -15.74 13.40 14.06
CA GLU A 135 -15.77 14.35 12.94
C GLU A 135 -14.52 15.24 12.91
N GLN A 136 -14.04 15.68 14.07
CA GLN A 136 -12.81 16.45 14.20
C GLN A 136 -11.59 15.58 13.89
N LEU A 137 -11.54 14.37 14.45
CA LEU A 137 -10.44 13.41 14.22
C LEU A 137 -10.31 13.07 12.73
N LEU A 138 -11.45 12.82 12.08
CA LEU A 138 -11.51 12.45 10.66
C LEU A 138 -10.96 13.57 9.77
N GLU A 139 -11.44 14.80 9.94
CA GLU A 139 -11.00 15.93 9.11
C GLU A 139 -9.52 16.28 9.38
N ALA A 140 -9.06 16.19 10.63
CA ALA A 140 -7.64 16.38 10.96
C ALA A 140 -6.73 15.31 10.33
N ALA A 141 -7.10 14.03 10.44
CA ALA A 141 -6.38 12.93 9.79
C ALA A 141 -6.39 13.07 8.27
N TRP A 142 -7.47 13.61 7.68
CA TRP A 142 -7.57 13.82 6.24
C TRP A 142 -6.66 14.95 5.75
N CYS A 143 -6.59 16.08 6.47
CA CYS A 143 -5.59 17.13 6.18
C CYS A 143 -4.16 16.55 6.20
N LEU A 144 -3.82 15.76 7.22
CA LEU A 144 -2.52 15.10 7.32
C LEU A 144 -2.29 14.09 6.18
N THR A 145 -3.32 13.39 5.73
CA THR A 145 -3.23 12.47 4.59
C THR A 145 -2.84 13.21 3.30
N ASN A 146 -3.40 14.40 3.09
CA ASN A 146 -3.09 15.22 1.91
C ASN A 146 -1.66 15.78 1.99
N ILE A 147 -1.22 16.24 3.16
CA ILE A 147 0.18 16.67 3.38
C ILE A 147 1.15 15.49 3.13
N ALA A 148 0.83 14.29 3.61
CA ALA A 148 1.64 13.09 3.40
C ALA A 148 1.71 12.62 1.94
N ALA A 149 0.84 13.12 1.07
CA ALA A 149 0.84 12.80 -0.35
C ALA A 149 1.76 13.73 -1.17
N GLY A 150 2.39 14.70 -0.50
CA GLY A 150 3.30 15.69 -1.06
C GLY A 150 4.72 15.17 -1.32
N GLU A 151 5.67 16.10 -1.33
CA GLU A 151 7.10 15.84 -1.48
C GLU A 151 7.73 15.22 -0.20
N PRO A 152 8.95 14.67 -0.27
CA PRO A 152 9.58 14.01 0.88
C PRO A 152 9.66 14.89 2.13
N GLU A 153 9.98 16.18 1.97
CA GLU A 153 10.07 17.15 3.06
C GLU A 153 8.70 17.38 3.73
N GLU A 154 7.64 17.39 2.95
CA GLU A 154 6.26 17.58 3.41
C GLU A 154 5.76 16.34 4.15
N THR A 155 6.11 15.16 3.67
CA THR A 155 5.88 13.90 4.38
C THR A 155 6.67 13.84 5.69
N ASN A 156 7.92 14.28 5.69
CA ASN A 156 8.76 14.33 6.90
C ASN A 156 8.19 15.28 7.97
N ALA A 157 7.46 16.33 7.57
CA ALA A 157 6.82 17.23 8.50
C ALA A 157 5.77 16.53 9.41
N LEU A 158 5.26 15.35 9.01
CA LEU A 158 4.29 14.57 9.80
C LEU A 158 4.89 13.82 10.99
N LEU A 159 6.21 13.81 11.19
CA LEU A 159 6.85 13.08 12.29
C LEU A 159 6.18 13.26 13.66
N PRO A 160 5.75 14.48 14.07
CA PRO A 160 5.06 14.69 15.35
C PRO A 160 3.66 14.06 15.41
N ALA A 161 3.00 13.83 14.27
CA ALA A 161 1.65 13.30 14.18
C ALA A 161 1.59 11.75 14.16
N LEU A 162 2.69 11.08 13.79
CA LEU A 162 2.70 9.62 13.59
C LEU A 162 2.23 8.83 14.82
N PRO A 163 2.65 9.15 16.07
CA PRO A 163 2.19 8.41 17.23
C PRO A 163 0.67 8.46 17.42
N LEU A 164 0.04 9.62 17.19
CA LEU A 164 -1.41 9.77 17.29
C LEU A 164 -2.14 9.06 16.15
N LEU A 165 -1.64 9.18 14.91
CA LEU A 165 -2.19 8.47 13.76
C LEU A 165 -2.18 6.94 13.98
N ILE A 166 -1.09 6.40 14.53
CA ILE A 166 -0.99 4.97 14.88
C ILE A 166 -1.98 4.62 15.99
N ALA A 167 -2.10 5.47 17.01
CA ALA A 167 -2.98 5.20 18.15
C ALA A 167 -4.47 5.22 17.76
N HIS A 168 -4.86 6.05 16.79
CA HIS A 168 -6.21 6.11 16.20
C HIS A 168 -6.56 4.94 15.25
N LEU A 169 -5.62 4.02 14.98
CA LEU A 169 -5.94 2.74 14.34
C LEU A 169 -6.59 1.74 15.31
N GLY A 170 -6.48 2.00 16.62
CA GLY A 170 -6.99 1.12 17.67
C GLY A 170 -8.50 1.21 17.88
N GLU A 171 -8.99 0.44 18.85
CA GLU A 171 -10.44 0.29 19.14
C GLU A 171 -11.11 1.57 19.69
N ASN A 172 -10.32 2.57 20.08
CA ASN A 172 -10.80 3.84 20.65
C ASN A 172 -11.21 4.87 19.58
N SER A 173 -11.33 4.48 18.32
CA SER A 173 -11.70 5.37 17.22
C SER A 173 -12.66 4.67 16.28
N SER A 174 -13.58 5.42 15.69
CA SER A 174 -14.48 4.82 14.72
C SER A 174 -13.73 4.37 13.46
N MET A 175 -14.35 3.42 12.76
CA MET A 175 -13.75 2.84 11.55
C MET A 175 -13.39 3.88 10.48
N PRO A 176 -14.19 4.94 10.22
CA PRO A 176 -13.80 6.00 9.29
C PRO A 176 -12.51 6.73 9.70
N VAL A 177 -12.34 7.02 11.00
CA VAL A 177 -11.12 7.65 11.53
C VAL A 177 -9.93 6.70 11.37
N ALA A 178 -10.09 5.44 11.76
CA ALA A 178 -9.05 4.43 11.63
C ALA A 178 -8.64 4.18 10.17
N GLU A 179 -9.60 4.16 9.24
CA GLU A 179 -9.36 4.06 7.81
C GLU A 179 -8.58 5.26 7.28
N GLN A 180 -8.96 6.48 7.68
CA GLN A 180 -8.24 7.70 7.28
C GLN A 180 -6.82 7.75 7.84
N CYS A 181 -6.63 7.34 9.10
CA CYS A 181 -5.29 7.24 9.70
C CYS A 181 -4.45 6.18 8.98
N ALA A 182 -5.03 5.03 8.62
CA ALA A 182 -4.33 4.00 7.85
C ALA A 182 -3.89 4.53 6.48
N TRP A 183 -4.69 5.38 5.85
CA TRP A 183 -4.32 6.04 4.60
C TRP A 183 -3.13 6.99 4.79
N ALA A 184 -3.19 7.91 5.78
CA ALA A 184 -2.07 8.80 6.09
C ALA A 184 -0.77 8.01 6.29
N LEU A 185 -0.81 6.96 7.12
CA LEU A 185 0.35 6.13 7.40
C LEU A 185 0.83 5.35 6.18
N GLY A 186 -0.06 4.93 5.29
CA GLY A 186 0.31 4.29 4.03
C GLY A 186 1.00 5.24 3.04
N ASN A 187 0.65 6.54 3.04
CA ASN A 187 1.37 7.57 2.29
C ASN A 187 2.79 7.74 2.88
N VAL A 188 2.90 7.91 4.21
CA VAL A 188 4.19 8.03 4.91
C VAL A 188 5.09 6.80 4.68
N ALA A 189 4.55 5.59 4.78
CA ALA A 189 5.29 4.35 4.48
C ALA A 189 5.70 4.25 2.99
N GLY A 190 4.91 4.86 2.10
CA GLY A 190 5.17 4.93 0.68
C GLY A 190 6.40 5.76 0.33
N GLU A 191 6.71 6.78 1.14
CA GLU A 191 7.77 7.77 0.90
C GLU A 191 9.16 7.12 0.79
N GLY A 192 9.66 6.55 1.89
CA GLY A 192 11.06 6.16 1.97
C GLY A 192 11.33 5.05 2.98
N GLY A 193 12.56 4.52 2.94
CA GLY A 193 13.02 3.52 3.91
C GLY A 193 12.98 4.03 5.34
N ASP A 194 13.41 5.28 5.56
CA ASP A 194 13.49 5.88 6.88
C ASP A 194 12.12 6.05 7.52
N MET A 195 11.14 6.57 6.77
CA MET A 195 9.76 6.69 7.24
C MET A 195 9.13 5.34 7.58
N ARG A 196 9.37 4.30 6.77
CA ARG A 196 8.92 2.93 7.11
C ARG A 196 9.55 2.43 8.41
N ASN A 197 10.85 2.64 8.59
CA ASN A 197 11.55 2.19 9.79
C ASN A 197 11.01 2.89 11.04
N ILE A 198 10.70 4.19 10.95
CA ILE A 198 10.09 4.95 12.05
C ILE A 198 8.71 4.40 12.38
N LEU A 199 7.85 4.16 11.38
CA LEU A 199 6.51 3.58 11.59
C LEU A 199 6.57 2.19 12.22
N LEU A 200 7.51 1.35 11.75
CA LEU A 200 7.73 0.02 12.32
C LEU A 200 8.21 0.11 13.78
N ALA A 201 9.16 0.99 14.07
CA ALA A 201 9.68 1.22 15.42
C ALA A 201 8.61 1.77 16.38
N GLN A 202 7.65 2.56 15.87
CA GLN A 202 6.50 3.06 16.62
C GLN A 202 5.34 2.04 16.72
N GLY A 203 5.47 0.84 16.16
CA GLY A 203 4.50 -0.24 16.33
C GLY A 203 3.31 -0.20 15.38
N ALA A 204 3.41 0.44 14.21
CA ALA A 204 2.30 0.54 13.25
C ALA A 204 1.83 -0.80 12.65
N LEU A 205 2.67 -1.84 12.65
CA LEU A 205 2.42 -3.09 11.95
C LEU A 205 1.18 -3.84 12.46
N LEU A 206 1.09 -4.06 13.78
CA LEU A 206 0.01 -4.82 14.40
C LEU A 206 -1.38 -4.16 14.22
N PRO A 207 -1.58 -2.85 14.51
CA PRO A 207 -2.89 -2.24 14.33
C PRO A 207 -3.33 -2.20 12.86
N LEU A 208 -2.41 -1.96 11.90
CA LEU A 208 -2.74 -2.06 10.48
C LEU A 208 -3.13 -3.50 10.08
N ALA A 209 -2.43 -4.51 10.60
CA ALA A 209 -2.78 -5.91 10.39
C ALA A 209 -4.20 -6.21 10.89
N ARG A 210 -4.56 -5.73 12.09
CA ARG A 210 -5.92 -5.89 12.65
C ARG A 210 -6.99 -5.23 11.79
N LEU A 211 -6.74 -4.04 11.24
CA LEU A 211 -7.69 -3.38 10.33
C LEU A 211 -7.92 -4.20 9.04
N MET A 212 -6.89 -4.89 8.54
CA MET A 212 -7.04 -5.79 7.40
C MET A 212 -7.91 -7.02 7.74
N LEU A 213 -8.06 -7.39 9.01
CA LEU A 213 -8.96 -8.48 9.43
C LEU A 213 -10.43 -8.04 9.49
N SER A 214 -10.73 -6.75 9.24
CA SER A 214 -12.10 -6.24 9.29
C SER A 214 -12.97 -6.83 8.17
N ASN A 215 -14.28 -6.89 8.39
CA ASN A 215 -15.24 -7.29 7.36
C ASN A 215 -15.68 -6.12 6.46
N LYS A 216 -15.14 -4.91 6.65
CA LYS A 216 -15.51 -3.73 5.85
C LYS A 216 -14.56 -3.58 4.66
N GLY A 217 -15.10 -3.73 3.46
CA GLY A 217 -14.31 -3.76 2.22
C GLY A 217 -13.38 -2.56 2.03
N SER A 218 -13.84 -1.32 2.29
CA SER A 218 -13.04 -0.11 2.14
C SER A 218 -11.87 -0.06 3.13
N THR A 219 -12.15 -0.30 4.40
CA THR A 219 -11.17 -0.27 5.49
C THR A 219 -10.10 -1.34 5.28
N THR A 220 -10.52 -2.57 4.96
CA THR A 220 -9.61 -3.66 4.66
C THR A 220 -8.74 -3.35 3.43
N ARG A 221 -9.31 -2.74 2.39
CA ARG A 221 -8.55 -2.35 1.19
C ARG A 221 -7.50 -1.29 1.51
N THR A 222 -7.87 -0.26 2.26
CA THR A 222 -6.94 0.80 2.70
C THR A 222 -5.85 0.24 3.60
N ALA A 223 -6.19 -0.66 4.53
CA ALA A 223 -5.22 -1.33 5.41
C ALA A 223 -4.26 -2.24 4.64
N ALA A 224 -4.75 -3.05 3.69
CA ALA A 224 -3.91 -3.89 2.83
C ALA A 224 -2.94 -3.05 1.99
N TRP A 225 -3.44 -1.94 1.42
CA TRP A 225 -2.61 -0.98 0.71
C TRP A 225 -1.51 -0.40 1.61
N ALA A 226 -1.86 0.09 2.81
CA ALA A 226 -0.91 0.66 3.76
C ALA A 226 0.12 -0.39 4.24
N LEU A 227 -0.30 -1.61 4.54
CA LEU A 227 0.59 -2.73 4.89
C LEU A 227 1.56 -3.05 3.76
N SER A 228 1.09 -3.07 2.50
CA SER A 228 1.95 -3.32 1.35
C SER A 228 3.05 -2.25 1.21
N ASN A 229 2.74 -0.99 1.54
CA ASN A 229 3.74 0.07 1.61
C ASN A 229 4.65 -0.06 2.82
N LEU A 230 4.14 -0.51 3.97
CA LEU A 230 4.93 -0.66 5.19
C LEU A 230 5.98 -1.78 5.09
N ILE A 231 5.62 -2.91 4.48
CA ILE A 231 6.49 -4.10 4.46
C ILE A 231 7.43 -4.19 3.26
N LYS A 232 7.31 -3.32 2.25
CA LYS A 232 8.12 -3.39 0.99
C LYS A 232 9.61 -3.06 1.14
N GLY A 233 10.10 -2.91 2.37
CA GLY A 233 11.51 -2.64 2.65
C GLY A 233 12.44 -3.81 2.32
N PRO A 234 13.75 -3.58 2.18
CA PRO A 234 14.72 -4.65 1.94
C PRO A 234 14.89 -5.61 3.15
N ASP A 235 14.51 -5.16 4.35
CA ASP A 235 14.52 -5.96 5.57
C ASP A 235 13.31 -6.92 5.62
N PRO A 236 13.53 -8.25 5.70
CA PRO A 236 12.45 -9.22 5.77
C PRO A 236 11.69 -9.25 7.10
N LYS A 237 12.15 -8.54 8.14
CA LYS A 237 11.59 -8.58 9.50
C LYS A 237 10.09 -8.26 9.51
N ALA A 238 9.69 -7.13 8.93
CA ALA A 238 8.29 -6.70 8.92
C ALA A 238 7.36 -7.69 8.19
N ALA A 239 7.80 -8.22 7.04
CA ALA A 239 7.05 -9.25 6.31
C ALA A 239 6.92 -10.56 7.12
N THR A 240 7.98 -10.95 7.82
CA THR A 240 8.00 -12.16 8.67
C THR A 240 7.11 -12.00 9.91
N GLU A 241 7.09 -10.81 10.50
CA GLU A 241 6.20 -10.50 11.62
C GLU A 241 4.74 -10.46 11.17
N LEU A 242 4.44 -9.81 10.03
CA LEU A 242 3.08 -9.69 9.50
C LEU A 242 2.40 -11.05 9.31
N ILE A 243 3.08 -11.99 8.62
CA ILE A 243 2.48 -13.29 8.31
C ILE A 243 2.27 -14.17 9.54
N ARG A 244 2.92 -13.86 10.66
CA ARG A 244 2.78 -14.56 11.95
C ARG A 244 1.66 -14.01 12.83
N ILE A 245 1.10 -12.85 12.47
CA ILE A 245 -0.06 -12.31 13.17
C ILE A 245 -1.27 -13.20 12.89
N ASP A 246 -1.94 -13.62 13.96
CA ASP A 246 -3.09 -14.50 13.89
C ASP A 246 -4.19 -13.92 12.97
N GLY A 247 -4.81 -14.78 12.16
CA GLY A 247 -5.84 -14.41 11.19
C GLY A 247 -5.36 -13.72 9.90
N VAL A 248 -4.11 -13.24 9.81
CA VAL A 248 -3.61 -12.57 8.58
C VAL A 248 -3.62 -13.51 7.38
N LEU A 249 -3.13 -14.74 7.55
CA LEU A 249 -3.11 -15.74 6.48
C LEU A 249 -4.53 -16.09 6.01
N ASP A 250 -5.47 -16.25 6.95
CA ASP A 250 -6.87 -16.53 6.65
C ASP A 250 -7.56 -15.36 5.94
N ALA A 251 -7.24 -14.11 6.33
CA ALA A 251 -7.74 -12.92 5.66
C ALA A 251 -7.23 -12.85 4.21
N ILE A 252 -5.93 -13.10 3.98
CA ILE A 252 -5.37 -13.18 2.63
C ILE A 252 -6.13 -14.21 1.79
N ALA A 253 -6.30 -15.43 2.30
CA ALA A 253 -7.01 -16.49 1.59
C ALA A 253 -8.47 -16.10 1.29
N ARG A 254 -9.18 -15.56 2.28
CA ARG A 254 -10.58 -15.13 2.16
C ARG A 254 -10.76 -14.06 1.09
N HIS A 255 -9.94 -13.02 1.10
CA HIS A 255 -10.06 -11.89 0.17
C HIS A 255 -9.60 -12.28 -1.23
N LEU A 256 -8.51 -13.04 -1.37
CA LEU A 256 -8.15 -13.61 -2.66
C LEU A 256 -9.22 -14.55 -3.21
N LYS A 257 -10.04 -15.20 -2.39
CA LYS A 257 -11.14 -16.05 -2.89
C LYS A 257 -12.42 -15.29 -3.24
N LYS A 258 -12.81 -14.30 -2.43
CA LYS A 258 -14.19 -13.76 -2.45
C LYS A 258 -14.29 -12.25 -2.70
N ALA A 259 -13.22 -11.48 -2.56
CA ALA A 259 -13.30 -10.03 -2.70
C ALA A 259 -13.49 -9.58 -4.16
N ASP A 260 -13.95 -8.33 -4.32
CA ASP A 260 -13.88 -7.60 -5.59
C ASP A 260 -12.43 -7.41 -6.06
N GLU A 261 -12.26 -7.01 -7.31
CA GLU A 261 -10.94 -6.86 -7.93
C GLU A 261 -10.08 -5.80 -7.24
N GLU A 262 -10.67 -4.71 -6.75
CA GLU A 262 -9.92 -3.64 -6.08
C GLU A 262 -9.30 -4.11 -4.76
N LEU A 263 -10.09 -4.76 -3.90
CA LEU A 263 -9.59 -5.30 -2.64
C LEU A 263 -8.66 -6.49 -2.88
N ALA A 264 -8.99 -7.38 -3.83
CA ALA A 264 -8.10 -8.48 -4.19
C ALA A 264 -6.75 -7.98 -4.70
N THR A 265 -6.72 -6.85 -5.43
CA THR A 265 -5.48 -6.22 -5.90
C THR A 265 -4.59 -5.80 -4.74
N GLU A 266 -5.15 -5.10 -3.75
CA GLU A 266 -4.38 -4.64 -2.59
C GLU A 266 -3.87 -5.80 -1.73
N VAL A 267 -4.69 -6.85 -1.55
CA VAL A 267 -4.26 -8.07 -0.86
C VAL A 267 -3.18 -8.81 -1.66
N ALA A 268 -3.29 -8.89 -2.99
CA ALA A 268 -2.25 -9.50 -3.82
C ALA A 268 -0.91 -8.76 -3.70
N TRP A 269 -0.92 -7.43 -3.57
CA TRP A 269 0.31 -6.67 -3.29
C TRP A 269 0.94 -6.99 -1.94
N VAL A 270 0.15 -7.26 -0.90
CA VAL A 270 0.69 -7.78 0.37
C VAL A 270 1.39 -9.12 0.12
N VAL A 271 0.77 -10.03 -0.65
CA VAL A 271 1.36 -11.34 -1.00
C VAL A 271 2.64 -11.19 -1.83
N VAL A 272 2.73 -10.21 -2.73
CA VAL A 272 3.96 -9.92 -3.49
C VAL A 272 5.13 -9.69 -2.54
N TYR A 273 4.96 -8.81 -1.56
CA TYR A 273 6.06 -8.48 -0.64
C TYR A 273 6.34 -9.59 0.38
N LEU A 274 5.30 -10.27 0.87
CA LEU A 274 5.48 -11.45 1.72
C LEU A 274 6.32 -12.53 1.02
N SER A 275 5.94 -12.88 -0.22
CA SER A 275 6.60 -13.92 -1.02
C SER A 275 7.98 -13.52 -1.55
N ALA A 276 8.25 -12.23 -1.71
CA ALA A 276 9.57 -11.74 -2.13
C ALA A 276 10.59 -11.63 -0.99
N LEU A 277 10.13 -11.30 0.22
CA LEU A 277 11.01 -10.88 1.30
C LEU A 277 11.26 -12.00 2.33
N SER A 278 10.24 -12.80 2.68
CA SER A 278 10.29 -13.73 3.80
C SER A 278 10.08 -15.19 3.39
N GLU A 279 11.09 -16.03 3.58
CA GLU A 279 10.98 -17.48 3.39
C GLU A 279 9.97 -18.13 4.35
N THR A 280 9.82 -17.59 5.57
CA THR A 280 8.77 -18.03 6.48
C THR A 280 7.39 -17.76 5.89
N ALA A 281 7.19 -16.57 5.31
CA ALA A 281 5.93 -16.24 4.66
C ALA A 281 5.66 -17.15 3.47
N VAL A 282 6.67 -17.40 2.61
CA VAL A 282 6.55 -18.35 1.50
C VAL A 282 6.05 -19.70 2.00
N GLY A 283 6.70 -20.31 3.01
CA GLY A 283 6.29 -21.61 3.53
C GLY A 283 4.84 -21.64 4.03
N LEU A 284 4.38 -20.58 4.70
CA LEU A 284 2.99 -20.46 5.17
C LEU A 284 1.99 -20.26 4.03
N LEU A 285 2.32 -19.42 3.04
CA LEU A 285 1.50 -19.18 1.85
C LEU A 285 1.32 -20.46 1.02
N VAL A 286 2.38 -21.26 0.88
CA VAL A 286 2.31 -22.56 0.19
C VAL A 286 1.45 -23.54 0.99
N LYS A 287 1.64 -23.65 2.30
CA LYS A 287 0.85 -24.55 3.15
C LYS A 287 -0.64 -24.22 3.17
N ALA A 288 -1.01 -22.96 2.97
CA ALA A 288 -2.40 -22.49 2.90
C ALA A 288 -2.97 -22.43 1.48
N ASP A 289 -2.31 -23.05 0.49
CA ASP A 289 -2.74 -23.12 -0.90
C ASP A 289 -3.02 -21.75 -1.55
N ILE A 290 -2.33 -20.70 -1.11
CA ILE A 290 -2.49 -19.35 -1.69
C ILE A 290 -2.14 -19.34 -3.18
N GLY A 291 -1.20 -20.19 -3.61
CA GLY A 291 -0.88 -20.39 -5.03
C GLY A 291 -2.10 -20.75 -5.87
N GLN A 292 -2.98 -21.65 -5.38
CA GLN A 292 -4.20 -22.03 -6.10
C GLN A 292 -5.20 -20.87 -6.20
N LEU A 293 -5.33 -20.08 -5.13
CA LEU A 293 -6.20 -18.90 -5.16
C LEU A 293 -5.72 -17.84 -6.15
N LEU A 294 -4.40 -17.65 -6.25
CA LEU A 294 -3.78 -16.77 -7.23
C LEU A 294 -4.02 -17.26 -8.67
N VAL A 295 -3.87 -18.55 -8.94
CA VAL A 295 -4.18 -19.14 -10.26
C VAL A 295 -5.65 -18.96 -10.60
N GLY A 296 -6.57 -19.21 -9.67
CA GLY A 296 -7.99 -18.98 -9.89
C GLY A 296 -8.31 -17.53 -10.26
N ARG A 297 -7.58 -16.54 -9.70
CA ARG A 297 -7.71 -15.13 -10.11
C ARG A 297 -7.16 -14.86 -11.51
N LEU A 298 -6.07 -15.51 -11.92
CA LEU A 298 -5.58 -15.41 -13.31
C LEU A 298 -6.58 -15.94 -14.33
N GLU A 299 -7.22 -17.06 -14.00
CA GLU A 299 -8.22 -17.67 -14.86
C GLU A 299 -9.47 -16.79 -14.96
N ALA A 300 -9.97 -16.30 -13.82
CA ALA A 300 -11.26 -15.62 -13.71
C ALA A 300 -11.26 -14.11 -14.03
N SER A 301 -10.13 -13.41 -13.91
CA SER A 301 -10.06 -11.94 -14.09
C SER A 301 -9.37 -11.55 -15.40
N GLU A 302 -9.68 -10.36 -15.88
CA GLU A 302 -9.00 -9.66 -16.99
C GLU A 302 -8.37 -8.34 -16.52
N SER A 303 -8.55 -7.96 -15.25
CA SER A 303 -8.08 -6.69 -14.72
C SER A 303 -6.57 -6.67 -14.56
N LEU A 304 -5.92 -5.83 -15.35
CA LEU A 304 -4.47 -5.64 -15.30
C LEU A 304 -3.96 -5.30 -13.90
N GLN A 305 -4.71 -4.48 -13.16
CA GLN A 305 -4.32 -4.05 -11.83
C GLN A 305 -4.22 -5.23 -10.85
N LEU A 306 -5.08 -6.24 -11.00
CA LEU A 306 -5.06 -7.47 -10.22
C LEU A 306 -4.07 -8.49 -10.76
N LEU A 307 -4.05 -8.70 -12.08
CA LEU A 307 -3.26 -9.76 -12.70
C LEU A 307 -1.74 -9.53 -12.53
N ILE A 308 -1.27 -8.28 -12.50
CA ILE A 308 0.14 -7.94 -12.28
C ILE A 308 0.66 -8.45 -10.91
N PRO A 309 0.10 -8.06 -9.75
CA PRO A 309 0.57 -8.57 -8.46
C PRO A 309 0.30 -10.07 -8.28
N VAL A 310 -0.72 -10.63 -8.93
CA VAL A 310 -0.97 -12.07 -8.92
C VAL A 310 0.15 -12.84 -9.61
N LEU A 311 0.50 -12.47 -10.85
CA LEU A 311 1.63 -13.07 -11.58
C LEU A 311 2.94 -12.90 -10.81
N ARG A 312 3.14 -11.72 -10.22
CA ARG A 312 4.35 -11.45 -9.44
C ARG A 312 4.47 -12.35 -8.22
N SER A 313 3.36 -12.53 -7.50
CA SER A 313 3.28 -13.44 -6.35
C SER A 313 3.58 -14.88 -6.75
N LEU A 314 3.00 -15.35 -7.86
CA LEU A 314 3.26 -16.69 -8.38
C LEU A 314 4.73 -16.87 -8.76
N GLY A 315 5.33 -15.92 -9.47
CA GLY A 315 6.74 -16.02 -9.84
C GLY A 315 7.68 -16.02 -8.63
N ASN A 316 7.35 -15.30 -7.55
CA ASN A 316 8.08 -15.35 -6.29
C ASN A 316 7.95 -16.71 -5.59
N LEU A 317 6.74 -17.29 -5.59
CA LEU A 317 6.47 -18.61 -4.99
C LEU A 317 7.16 -19.73 -5.78
N VAL A 318 7.06 -19.73 -7.10
CA VAL A 318 7.69 -20.72 -8.00
C VAL A 318 9.22 -20.68 -7.91
N ALA A 319 9.80 -19.50 -7.71
CA ALA A 319 11.24 -19.34 -7.52
C ALA A 319 11.74 -19.86 -6.16
N ALA A 320 10.86 -20.19 -5.21
CA ALA A 320 11.23 -20.74 -3.92
C ALA A 320 11.19 -22.28 -3.92
N ASP A 321 12.26 -22.90 -3.41
CA ASP A 321 12.42 -24.37 -3.40
C ASP A 321 11.25 -25.10 -2.70
N SER A 322 10.58 -24.47 -1.73
CA SER A 322 9.47 -25.05 -0.97
C SER A 322 8.17 -25.23 -1.75
N TYR A 323 7.95 -24.46 -2.83
CA TYR A 323 6.77 -24.61 -3.68
C TYR A 323 6.85 -25.88 -4.55
N ILE A 324 8.09 -26.31 -4.86
CA ILE A 324 8.42 -27.43 -5.75
C ILE A 324 7.87 -28.76 -5.21
N THR A 325 7.81 -28.92 -3.88
CA THR A 325 7.45 -30.18 -3.23
C THR A 325 5.95 -30.48 -3.15
N VAL A 326 5.04 -29.53 -3.39
CA VAL A 326 3.63 -29.68 -2.95
C VAL A 326 2.60 -29.80 -4.09
N GLY A 327 2.92 -29.56 -5.37
CA GLY A 327 1.85 -29.29 -6.35
C GLY A 327 1.97 -29.83 -7.77
N HIS A 328 2.03 -31.14 -8.00
CA HIS A 328 1.89 -31.71 -9.36
C HIS A 328 0.53 -31.36 -10.03
N GLY A 329 -0.56 -31.20 -9.26
CA GLY A 329 -1.89 -30.85 -9.79
C GLY A 329 -2.11 -29.34 -10.02
N ILE A 330 -1.28 -28.48 -9.40
CA ILE A 330 -1.35 -27.02 -9.57
C ILE A 330 -0.77 -26.62 -10.93
N THR A 331 0.18 -27.39 -11.46
CA THR A 331 1.02 -26.98 -12.58
C THR A 331 0.28 -26.86 -13.92
N VAL A 332 -0.69 -27.73 -14.21
CA VAL A 332 -1.44 -27.67 -15.49
C VAL A 332 -2.31 -26.40 -15.57
N HIS A 333 -2.99 -26.06 -14.49
CA HIS A 333 -3.78 -24.83 -14.40
C HIS A 333 -2.90 -23.58 -14.43
N VAL A 334 -1.74 -23.61 -13.76
CA VAL A 334 -0.73 -22.55 -13.85
C VAL A 334 -0.31 -22.32 -15.30
N ILE A 335 0.06 -23.37 -16.05
CA ILE A 335 0.51 -23.24 -17.44
C ILE A 335 -0.61 -22.67 -18.32
N SER A 336 -1.83 -23.18 -18.22
CA SER A 336 -2.98 -22.66 -18.97
C SER A 336 -3.23 -21.17 -18.70
N ALA A 337 -3.21 -20.78 -17.42
CA ALA A 337 -3.38 -19.40 -16.99
C ALA A 337 -2.23 -18.49 -17.49
N LEU A 338 -0.99 -19.00 -17.49
CA LEU A 338 0.17 -18.27 -18.03
C LEU A 338 0.09 -18.11 -19.55
N VAL A 339 -0.37 -19.13 -20.29
CA VAL A 339 -0.59 -19.05 -21.73
C VAL A 339 -1.64 -17.98 -22.08
N LYS A 340 -2.74 -17.87 -21.31
CA LYS A 340 -3.71 -16.78 -21.44
C LYS A 340 -3.01 -15.42 -21.32
N CYS A 341 -2.16 -15.24 -20.30
CA CYS A 341 -1.42 -13.99 -20.09
C CYS A 341 -0.39 -13.69 -21.18
N LEU A 342 0.29 -14.71 -21.73
CA LEU A 342 1.23 -14.56 -22.85
C LEU A 342 0.55 -14.16 -24.16
N LYS A 343 -0.70 -14.59 -24.35
CA LYS A 343 -1.52 -14.24 -25.52
C LYS A 343 -2.20 -12.86 -25.39
N SER A 344 -2.18 -12.26 -24.19
CA SER A 344 -2.73 -10.91 -23.97
C SER A 344 -2.11 -9.87 -24.90
N GLU A 345 -2.81 -8.81 -25.26
CA GLU A 345 -2.22 -7.68 -26.01
C GLU A 345 -1.26 -6.83 -25.15
N HIS A 346 -1.41 -6.90 -23.83
CA HIS A 346 -0.64 -6.10 -22.89
C HIS A 346 0.77 -6.65 -22.69
N ARG A 347 1.77 -5.87 -23.13
CA ARG A 347 3.19 -6.20 -23.00
C ARG A 347 3.62 -6.51 -21.56
N ILE A 348 3.02 -5.84 -20.57
CA ILE A 348 3.33 -6.05 -19.15
C ILE A 348 2.94 -7.46 -18.72
N LEU A 349 1.73 -7.94 -19.08
CA LEU A 349 1.30 -9.29 -18.75
C LEU A 349 2.17 -10.36 -19.43
N LYS A 350 2.53 -10.16 -20.71
CA LYS A 350 3.46 -11.07 -21.40
C LYS A 350 4.79 -11.17 -20.67
N LYS A 351 5.37 -10.03 -20.28
CA LYS A 351 6.64 -9.96 -19.56
C LYS A 351 6.56 -10.69 -18.22
N GLU A 352 5.54 -10.42 -17.41
CA GLU A 352 5.36 -11.06 -16.10
C GLU A 352 5.11 -12.57 -16.24
N ALA A 353 4.25 -12.99 -17.16
CA ALA A 353 3.98 -14.42 -17.39
C ALA A 353 5.21 -15.18 -17.89
N ALA A 354 5.98 -14.59 -18.82
CA ALA A 354 7.25 -15.17 -19.28
C ALA A 354 8.27 -15.27 -18.15
N TRP A 355 8.28 -14.31 -17.22
CA TRP A 355 9.13 -14.35 -16.03
C TRP A 355 8.73 -15.47 -15.05
N VAL A 356 7.43 -15.71 -14.84
CA VAL A 356 6.97 -16.87 -14.04
C VAL A 356 7.43 -18.19 -14.69
N LEU A 357 7.25 -18.34 -16.01
CA LEU A 357 7.67 -19.54 -16.73
C LEU A 357 9.18 -19.76 -16.69
N SER A 358 9.99 -18.70 -16.77
CA SER A 358 11.44 -18.84 -16.72
C SER A 358 11.92 -19.29 -15.34
N ASN A 359 11.28 -18.83 -14.26
CA ASN A 359 11.55 -19.34 -12.91
C ASN A 359 11.17 -20.82 -12.78
N GLN A 360 10.04 -21.24 -13.37
CA GLN A 360 9.64 -22.65 -13.39
C GLN A 360 10.64 -23.51 -14.17
N ALA A 361 11.06 -23.05 -15.35
CA ALA A 361 12.04 -23.74 -16.20
C ALA A 361 13.43 -23.83 -15.54
N ALA A 362 13.76 -22.91 -14.65
CA ALA A 362 15.02 -22.92 -13.92
C ALA A 362 15.06 -23.95 -12.77
N GLY A 363 13.91 -24.51 -12.40
CA GLY A 363 13.82 -25.44 -11.28
C GLY A 363 14.09 -26.91 -11.66
N SER A 364 13.40 -27.84 -11.00
CA SER A 364 13.67 -29.28 -11.05
C SER A 364 13.38 -29.90 -12.43
N PHE A 365 13.82 -31.13 -12.64
CA PHE A 365 13.59 -31.84 -13.91
C PHE A 365 12.08 -32.02 -14.17
N GLU A 366 11.31 -32.33 -13.13
CA GLU A 366 9.86 -32.48 -13.18
C GLU A 366 9.18 -31.17 -13.61
N GLN A 367 9.65 -30.01 -13.13
CA GLN A 367 9.14 -28.70 -13.55
C GLN A 367 9.42 -28.40 -15.02
N LYS A 368 10.56 -28.86 -15.54
CA LYS A 368 10.92 -28.73 -16.96
C LYS A 368 10.05 -29.62 -17.82
N GLU A 369 9.88 -30.89 -17.46
CA GLU A 369 9.00 -31.81 -18.20
C GLU A 369 7.58 -31.25 -18.33
N LEU A 370 7.04 -30.65 -17.26
CA LEU A 370 5.70 -30.07 -17.28
C LEU A 370 5.53 -28.92 -18.29
N ILE A 371 6.59 -28.17 -18.60
CA ILE A 371 6.57 -27.11 -19.63
C ILE A 371 6.64 -27.71 -21.05
N PHE A 372 7.31 -28.86 -21.21
CA PHE A 372 7.51 -29.46 -22.53
C PHE A 372 6.32 -30.33 -22.98
N PHE A 373 5.53 -30.86 -22.06
CA PHE A 373 4.42 -31.77 -22.35
C PHE A 373 3.02 -31.11 -22.37
N HIS A 374 2.92 -29.80 -22.09
CA HIS A 374 1.69 -28.99 -22.11
C HIS A 374 1.95 -27.63 -22.75
#